data_AF-A0A8S3G9J1-F1
#
_entry.id   AF-A0A8S3G9J1-F1
#
_cell.length_a   1.000
_cell.length_b   1.000
_cell.length_c   1.000
_cell.angle_alpha   90.00
_cell.angle_beta   90.00
_cell.angle_gamma   90.00
#
_symmetry.space_group_name_H-M   'P 1'
#
loop_
_entity.id
_entity.type
_entity.pdbx_description
1 polymer ?
#
loop_
_entity_poly.entity_id
_entity_poly.type
_entity_poly.pdbx_seq_one_letter_code
_entity_poly.pdbx_strand_id
1 'polypeptide(L)'
;MNRLLSSCQSKNGKNLFSSSIALNSTIKKLFDSKQYKEAVNLFDQNFEISTDSTINMAIKACTISKDYKRGTRIQQRLSSKSRNNSYIQAALLCFYRKSFTNAFKILKLLAQSLWD
;
A
#
# COMPACT_ATOMS: atom_id res chain seq x y z
N MET A 1 31.34 0.15 -12.94
CA MET A 1 31.93 0.09 -11.58
C MET A 1 30.85 -0.40 -10.62
N ASN A 2 30.76 -1.71 -10.44
CA ASN A 2 29.81 -2.37 -9.55
C ASN A 2 30.22 -2.12 -8.10
N ARG A 3 29.32 -1.61 -7.26
CA ARG A 3 29.51 -1.61 -5.80
C ARG A 3 28.26 -2.15 -5.11
N LEU A 4 28.33 -3.46 -4.88
CA LEU A 4 27.97 -4.15 -3.64
C LEU A 4 26.51 -4.04 -3.18
N LEU A 5 25.73 -5.02 -3.63
CA LEU A 5 24.79 -5.73 -2.76
C LEU A 5 25.56 -6.32 -1.57
N SER A 6 25.33 -5.80 -0.38
CA SER A 6 25.69 -6.40 0.91
C SER A 6 24.60 -6.03 1.90
N SER A 7 24.10 -6.86 2.80
CA SER A 7 24.13 -8.30 3.05
C SER A 7 23.24 -8.48 4.31
N CYS A 8 22.71 -9.69 4.51
CA CYS A 8 22.24 -10.22 5.80
C CYS A 8 20.86 -9.77 6.32
N GLN A 9 19.94 -10.74 6.30
CA GLN A 9 18.73 -10.81 7.11
C GLN A 9 19.10 -11.24 8.56
N SER A 10 18.43 -10.73 9.60
CA SER A 10 17.77 -11.52 10.67
C SER A 10 17.24 -10.66 11.85
N LYS A 11 15.91 -10.72 12.02
CA LYS A 11 15.11 -10.76 13.28
C LYS A 11 15.36 -9.70 14.39
N ASN A 12 14.61 -8.60 14.33
CA ASN A 12 13.71 -8.07 15.37
C ASN A 12 13.41 -6.58 15.10
N GLY A 13 12.16 -6.28 14.70
CA GLY A 13 11.49 -4.99 14.90
C GLY A 13 12.24 -3.69 14.59
N LYS A 14 13.12 -3.64 13.59
CA LYS A 14 13.84 -2.42 13.23
C LYS A 14 13.50 -2.01 11.81
N ASN A 15 13.01 -0.78 11.67
CA ASN A 15 12.78 -0.11 10.40
C ASN A 15 14.01 -0.32 9.49
N LEU A 16 13.80 -0.83 8.27
CA LEU A 16 14.84 -1.01 7.26
C LEU A 16 15.49 0.33 6.85
N PHE A 17 14.80 1.44 7.11
CA PHE A 17 15.29 2.78 6.86
C PHE A 17 15.50 3.54 8.16
N SER A 18 16.61 4.27 8.23
CA SER A 18 16.91 5.22 9.30
C SER A 18 16.19 6.56 9.14
N SER A 19 15.62 6.86 7.96
CA SER A 19 14.91 8.11 7.69
C SER A 19 13.66 7.92 6.83
N SER A 20 12.65 8.73 7.10
CA SER A 20 11.40 8.78 6.34
C SER A 20 11.59 9.24 4.89
N ILE A 21 12.62 10.06 4.63
CA ILE A 21 12.99 10.54 3.29
C ILE A 21 13.46 9.37 2.41
N ALA A 22 14.40 8.56 2.90
CA ALA A 22 14.93 7.41 2.16
C ALA A 22 13.85 6.34 1.92
N LEU A 23 12.95 6.14 2.88
CA LEU A 23 11.78 5.29 2.71
C LEU A 23 10.88 5.81 1.59
N ASN A 24 10.56 7.11 1.59
CA ASN A 24 9.68 7.73 0.60
C ASN A 24 10.24 7.62 -0.81
N SER A 25 11.53 7.92 -1.01
CA SER A 25 12.17 7.78 -2.32
C SER A 25 12.16 6.33 -2.82
N THR A 26 12.39 5.36 -1.93
CA THR A 26 12.44 3.94 -2.31
C THR A 26 11.05 3.42 -2.65
N ILE A 27 10.04 3.70 -1.82
CA ILE A 27 8.64 3.35 -2.11
C ILE A 27 8.20 3.98 -3.43
N LYS A 28 8.56 5.24 -3.67
CA LYS A 28 8.26 5.92 -4.94
C LYS A 28 8.90 5.19 -6.13
N LYS A 29 10.18 4.83 -6.05
CA LYS A 29 10.87 4.09 -7.11
C LYS A 29 10.20 2.75 -7.41
N LEU A 30 9.83 1.99 -6.37
CA LEU A 30 9.11 0.72 -6.51
C LEU A 30 7.72 0.93 -7.16
N PHE A 31 7.01 1.97 -6.72
CA PHE A 31 5.70 2.34 -7.26
C PHE A 31 5.77 2.70 -8.75
N ASP A 32 6.71 3.58 -9.12
CA ASP A 32 6.92 4.02 -10.50
C ASP A 32 7.37 2.83 -11.39
N SER A 33 8.08 1.86 -10.80
CA SER A 33 8.47 0.60 -11.44
C SER A 33 7.35 -0.47 -11.41
N LYS A 34 6.13 -0.12 -10.98
CA LYS A 34 4.96 -1.01 -10.87
C LYS A 34 5.12 -2.21 -9.94
N GLN A 35 6.12 -2.20 -9.05
CA GLN A 35 6.37 -3.22 -8.04
C GLN A 35 5.50 -2.96 -6.80
N TYR A 36 4.19 -2.94 -6.99
CA TYR A 36 3.23 -2.48 -5.97
C TYR A 36 3.24 -3.33 -4.69
N LYS A 37 3.36 -4.65 -4.81
CA LYS A 37 3.40 -5.55 -3.64
C LYS A 37 4.64 -5.29 -2.78
N GLU A 38 5.78 -5.08 -3.41
CA GLU A 38 7.04 -4.75 -2.72
C GLU A 38 6.97 -3.37 -2.07
N ALA A 39 6.43 -2.37 -2.76
CA ALA A 39 6.21 -1.04 -2.20
C ALA A 39 5.36 -1.09 -0.91
N VAL A 40 4.29 -1.89 -0.91
CA VAL A 40 3.42 -2.05 0.27
C VAL A 40 4.09 -2.91 1.36
N ASN A 41 4.87 -3.94 1.00
CA ASN A 41 5.68 -4.69 1.98
C ASN A 41 6.65 -3.78 2.72
N LEU A 42 7.35 -2.94 1.97
CA LEU A 42 8.31 -1.99 2.52
C LEU A 42 7.64 -0.97 3.43
N PHE A 43 6.47 -0.47 3.02
CA PHE A 43 5.64 0.40 3.86
C PHE A 43 5.26 -0.27 5.19
N ASP A 44 4.74 -1.51 5.16
CA ASP A 44 4.29 -2.20 6.37
C ASP A 44 5.42 -2.44 7.37
N GLN A 45 6.62 -2.73 6.86
CA GLN A 45 7.83 -2.93 7.67
C GLN A 45 8.35 -1.63 8.30
N ASN A 46 7.92 -0.47 7.79
CA ASN A 46 8.43 0.85 8.20
C ASN A 46 7.28 1.82 8.55
N PHE A 47 6.15 1.29 9.01
CA PHE A 47 4.94 2.07 9.23
C PHE A 47 5.15 3.23 10.22
N GLU A 48 5.96 3.05 11.25
CA GLU A 48 6.18 4.03 12.32
C GLU A 48 6.84 5.32 11.83
N ILE A 49 7.72 5.21 10.83
CA ILE A 49 8.43 6.34 10.22
C ILE A 49 7.76 6.81 8.92
N SER A 50 6.58 6.28 8.62
CA SER A 50 5.86 6.60 7.39
C SER A 50 5.33 8.03 7.41
N THR A 51 5.35 8.65 6.23
CA THR A 51 4.78 9.97 5.97
C THR A 51 3.43 9.83 5.27
N ASP A 52 2.63 10.91 5.26
CA ASP A 52 1.40 10.96 4.48
C ASP A 52 1.62 10.65 2.99
N SER A 53 2.78 11.03 2.44
CA SER A 53 3.19 10.67 1.06
C SER A 53 3.30 9.16 0.88
N THR A 54 4.02 8.48 1.78
CA THR A 54 4.18 7.02 1.72
C THR A 54 2.87 6.28 1.97
N ILE A 55 2.03 6.79 2.89
CA ILE A 55 0.69 6.25 3.13
C ILE A 55 -0.17 6.34 1.87
N ASN A 56 -0.21 7.51 1.23
CA ASN A 56 -0.96 7.73 -0.01
C ASN A 56 -0.51 6.77 -1.12
N MET A 57 0.81 6.59 -1.30
CA MET A 57 1.34 5.62 -2.27
C MET A 57 0.97 4.19 -1.94
N ALA A 58 1.03 3.79 -0.67
CA ALA A 58 0.66 2.43 -0.24
C ALA A 58 -0.82 2.13 -0.51
N ILE A 59 -1.73 3.07 -0.21
CA ILE A 59 -3.17 2.94 -0.50
C ILE A 59 -3.41 2.82 -2.02
N LYS A 60 -2.74 3.65 -2.83
CA LYS A 60 -2.82 3.55 -4.29
C LYS A 60 -2.29 2.21 -4.81
N ALA A 61 -1.16 1.73 -4.27
CA ALA A 61 -0.55 0.46 -4.64
C ALA A 61 -1.49 -0.71 -4.31
N CYS A 62 -2.13 -0.72 -3.13
CA CYS A 62 -3.18 -1.69 -2.79
C CYS A 62 -4.36 -1.63 -3.76
N THR A 63 -4.81 -0.43 -4.14
CA THR A 63 -5.91 -0.25 -5.10
C THR A 63 -5.58 -0.85 -6.47
N ILE A 64 -4.38 -0.57 -6.99
CA ILE A 64 -3.95 -1.04 -8.33
C ILE A 64 -3.73 -2.56 -8.32
N SER A 65 -3.09 -3.08 -7.27
CA SER A 65 -2.83 -4.52 -7.11
C SER A 65 -4.05 -5.32 -6.65
N LYS A 66 -5.19 -4.66 -6.43
CA LYS A 66 -6.45 -5.23 -5.90
C LYS A 66 -6.29 -5.92 -4.53
N ASP A 67 -5.28 -5.54 -3.75
CA ASP A 67 -5.10 -6.02 -2.37
C ASP A 67 -5.95 -5.18 -1.40
N TYR A 68 -7.26 -5.35 -1.51
CA TYR A 68 -8.23 -4.58 -0.72
C TYR A 68 -8.14 -4.91 0.77
N LYS A 69 -7.83 -6.15 1.14
CA LYS A 69 -7.65 -6.55 2.54
C LYS A 69 -6.52 -5.76 3.20
N ARG A 70 -5.41 -5.57 2.49
CA ARG A 70 -4.27 -4.81 3.00
C ARG A 70 -4.55 -3.31 3.02
N GLY A 71 -5.19 -2.77 1.98
CA GLY A 71 -5.60 -1.36 1.98
C GLY A 71 -6.52 -1.00 3.16
N THR A 72 -7.46 -1.87 3.52
CA THR A 72 -8.31 -1.69 4.71
C THR A 72 -7.50 -1.67 6.01
N ARG A 73 -6.50 -2.57 6.16
CA ARG A 73 -5.61 -2.57 7.33
C ARG A 73 -4.81 -1.28 7.45
N ILE A 74 -4.32 -0.73 6.34
CA ILE A 74 -3.59 0.56 6.34
C ILE A 74 -4.52 1.68 6.83
N GLN A 75 -5.74 1.74 6.29
CA GLN A 75 -6.74 2.74 6.67
C GLN A 75 -7.08 2.69 8.16
N GLN A 76 -7.25 1.50 8.74
CA GLN A 76 -7.54 1.32 10.17
C GLN A 76 -6.42 1.84 11.08
N ARG A 77 -5.17 1.83 10.59
CA ARG A 77 -3.99 2.30 11.33
C ARG A 77 -3.73 3.80 11.17
N LEU A 78 -4.49 4.52 10.34
CA LEU A 78 -4.26 5.94 10.10
C LEU A 78 -4.50 6.78 11.36
N SER A 79 -3.57 7.68 11.64
CA SER A 79 -3.76 8.75 12.62
C SER A 79 -4.89 9.70 12.20
N SER A 80 -5.52 10.38 13.16
CA SER A 80 -6.54 11.41 12.88
C SER A 80 -5.99 12.52 11.96
N LYS A 81 -4.71 12.89 12.13
CA LYS A 81 -4.03 13.87 11.26
C LYS A 81 -3.96 13.39 9.81
N SER A 82 -3.46 12.18 9.57
CA SER A 82 -3.34 11.61 8.23
C SER A 82 -4.70 11.37 7.58
N ARG A 83 -5.74 11.06 8.36
CA ARG A 83 -7.11 10.90 7.86
C ARG A 83 -7.71 12.20 7.31
N ASN A 84 -7.24 13.34 7.80
CA ASN A 84 -7.66 14.67 7.34
C ASN A 84 -6.81 15.19 6.18
N ASN A 85 -5.79 14.44 5.73
CA ASN A 85 -5.00 14.79 4.56
C ASN A 85 -5.83 14.57 3.28
N SER A 86 -6.03 15.62 2.50
CA SER A 86 -6.86 15.60 1.28
C SER A 86 -6.39 14.58 0.24
N TYR A 87 -5.07 14.38 0.09
CA TYR A 87 -4.52 13.39 -0.85
C TYR A 87 -4.84 11.96 -0.41
N ILE A 88 -4.76 11.69 0.90
CA ILE A 88 -5.11 10.39 1.46
C ILE A 88 -6.62 10.14 1.31
N GLN A 89 -7.46 11.14 1.57
CA GLN A 89 -8.91 11.04 1.37
C GLN A 89 -9.26 10.72 -0.08
N ALA A 90 -8.64 11.41 -1.04
CA ALA A 90 -8.83 11.13 -2.47
C ALA A 90 -8.39 9.71 -2.84
N ALA A 91 -7.28 9.23 -2.28
CA ALA A 91 -6.82 7.85 -2.48
C ALA A 91 -7.78 6.82 -1.89
N LEU A 92 -8.31 7.07 -0.68
CA LEU A 92 -9.31 6.21 -0.04
C LEU A 92 -10.63 6.17 -0.84
N LEU A 93 -11.10 7.32 -1.34
CA LEU A 93 -12.28 7.36 -2.20
C LEU A 93 -12.11 6.49 -3.44
N CYS A 94 -10.95 6.60 -4.11
CA CYS A 94 -10.62 5.76 -5.26
C CYS A 94 -10.54 4.27 -4.89
N PHE A 95 -9.91 3.97 -3.76
CA PHE A 95 -9.79 2.62 -3.20
C PHE A 95 -11.16 1.98 -2.98
N TYR A 96 -12.07 2.66 -2.27
CA TYR A 96 -13.41 2.13 -2.00
C TYR A 96 -14.21 1.93 -3.27
N ARG A 97 -14.22 2.92 -4.17
CA ARG A 97 -14.91 2.80 -5.45
C ARG A 97 -14.49 1.54 -6.21
N LYS A 98 -13.18 1.27 -6.27
CA LYS A 98 -12.64 0.08 -6.94
C LYS A 98 -12.96 -1.22 -6.19
N SER A 99 -12.86 -1.21 -4.87
CA SER A 99 -13.21 -2.35 -4.02
C SER A 99 -14.68 -2.76 -4.21
N PHE A 100 -15.62 -1.82 -4.09
CA PHE A 100 -17.05 -2.06 -4.30
C PHE A 100 -17.36 -2.54 -5.71
N THR A 101 -16.77 -1.91 -6.73
CA THR A 101 -16.95 -2.35 -8.12
C THR A 101 -16.48 -3.80 -8.31
N ASN A 102 -15.37 -4.18 -7.68
CA ASN A 102 -14.85 -5.54 -7.75
C ASN A 102 -15.77 -6.54 -7.02
N ALA A 103 -16.25 -6.18 -5.82
CA ALA A 103 -17.20 -7.00 -5.08
C ALA A 103 -18.50 -7.22 -5.87
N PHE A 104 -19.06 -6.16 -6.48
CA PHE A 104 -20.25 -6.25 -7.31
C PHE A 104 -20.06 -7.17 -8.52
N LYS A 105 -18.90 -7.09 -9.19
CA LYS A 105 -18.57 -8.00 -10.30
C LYS A 105 -18.57 -9.47 -9.87
N ILE A 106 -17.97 -9.77 -8.72
CA ILE A 106 -17.93 -11.14 -8.19
C ILE A 106 -19.33 -11.62 -7.84
N LEU A 107 -20.14 -10.80 -7.17
CA LEU A 107 -21.53 -11.14 -6.84
C LEU A 107 -22.34 -11.46 -8.10
N LYS A 108 -22.19 -10.66 -9.16
CA LYS A 108 -22.87 -10.88 -10.44
C LYS A 108 -22.46 -12.21 -11.09
N LEU A 109 -21.18 -12.57 -11.04
CA LEU A 109 -20.69 -13.85 -11.58
C LEU A 109 -21.24 -15.05 -10.80
N LEU A 110 -21.24 -14.97 -9.46
CA LEU A 110 -21.79 -16.03 -8.62
C LEU A 110 -23.29 -16.20 -8.80
N ALA A 111 -24.02 -15.10 -8.97
CA ALA A 111 -25.44 -15.15 -9.27
C ALA A 111 -25.69 -15.90 -10.58
N GLN A 112 -24.93 -15.60 -11.65
CA GLN A 112 -25.10 -16.27 -12.94
C GLN A 112 -24.86 -17.80 -12.85
N SER A 113 -23.81 -18.23 -12.16
CA SER A 113 -23.47 -19.65 -12.01
C SER A 113 -24.45 -20.46 -11.16
N LEU A 114 -25.37 -19.82 -10.44
CA LEU A 114 -26.40 -20.50 -9.65
C LEU A 114 -27.67 -20.82 -10.45
N TRP A 115 -27.82 -20.23 -11.65
CA TRP A 115 -28.95 -20.44 -12.55
C TRP A 115 -28.60 -21.21 -13.82
N ASP A 116 -27.34 -21.62 -13.96
CA ASP A 116 -26.83 -22.56 -14.97
C ASP A 116 -26.74 -23.97 -14.36
#